data_AF-A0A2V6UJD2-F1
#
_entry.id   AF-A0A2V6UJD2-F1
#
_cell.length_a   1.000
_cell.length_b   1.000
_cell.length_c   1.000
_cell.angle_alpha   90.00
_cell.angle_beta   90.00
_cell.angle_gamma   90.00
#
_symmetry.space_group_name_H-M   'P 1'
#
loop_
_entity.id
_entity.type
_entity.pdbx_description
1 polymer ?
#
loop_
_entity_poly.entity_id
_entity_poly.type
_entity_poly.pdbx_seq_one_letter_code
_entity_poly.pdbx_strand_id
1 'polypeptide(L)'
;MLTPLRPLVPRLVLALAIALGRAAPARAASYGPPMPWDGPLQIILASLSGTVAHILITVAVITTGLVFAFSEHGSGARRLFGVAFGGAIALGALSFMTAVGWAGATF
;
A
#
# COMPACT_ATOMS: atom_id res chain seq x y z
N MET A 1 36.39 -13.90 24.71
CA MET A 1 35.21 -14.78 24.70
C MET A 1 33.96 -13.89 24.61
N LEU A 2 33.37 -13.70 23.43
CA LEU A 2 32.16 -12.88 23.22
C LEU A 2 31.13 -13.71 22.42
N THR A 3 30.23 -14.37 23.14
CA THR A 3 29.03 -15.06 22.64
C THR A 3 27.83 -14.53 23.45
N PRO A 4 26.56 -14.58 23.00
CA PRO A 4 26.00 -14.44 21.66
C PRO A 4 24.77 -13.50 21.69
N LEU A 5 24.89 -12.19 21.41
CA LEU A 5 23.72 -11.27 21.40
C LEU A 5 22.90 -11.32 20.09
N ARG A 6 23.33 -12.12 19.10
CA ARG A 6 22.70 -12.22 17.77
C ARG A 6 21.25 -12.77 17.72
N PRO A 7 20.73 -13.63 18.63
CA PRO A 7 19.38 -14.19 18.47
C PRO A 7 18.27 -13.29 19.04
N LEU A 8 18.60 -12.19 19.73
CA LEU A 8 17.59 -11.30 20.33
C LEU A 8 17.03 -10.28 19.35
N VAL A 9 17.85 -9.82 18.39
CA VAL A 9 17.44 -8.87 17.35
C VAL A 9 16.26 -9.37 16.50
N PRO A 10 16.27 -10.60 15.93
CA PRO A 10 15.15 -11.06 15.11
C PRO A 10 13.86 -11.27 15.93
N ARG A 11 14.00 -11.64 17.21
CA ARG A 11 12.86 -11.80 18.13
C ARG A 11 12.21 -10.45 18.45
N LEU A 12 13.00 -9.39 18.65
CA LEU A 12 12.51 -8.03 18.86
C LEU A 12 11.84 -7.45 17.61
N VAL A 13 12.42 -7.67 16.44
CA VAL A 13 11.85 -7.21 15.16
C VAL A 13 10.49 -7.89 14.89
N LEU A 14 10.39 -9.19 15.13
CA LEU A 14 9.14 -9.92 14.96
C LEU A 14 8.09 -9.47 15.99
N ALA A 15 8.47 -9.27 17.25
CA ALA A 15 7.56 -8.79 18.29
C ALA A 15 7.03 -7.38 17.98
N LEU A 16 7.89 -6.49 17.48
CA LEU A 16 7.52 -5.14 17.07
C LEU A 16 6.59 -5.16 15.85
N ALA A 17 6.89 -6.01 14.85
CA ALA A 17 6.04 -6.16 13.66
C ALA A 17 4.64 -6.70 14.02
N ILE A 18 4.54 -7.65 14.95
CA ILE A 18 3.27 -8.17 15.44
C ILE A 18 2.52 -7.09 16.25
N ALA A 19 3.23 -6.31 17.08
CA ALA A 19 2.63 -5.22 17.85
C ALA A 19 2.07 -4.12 16.94
N LEU A 20 2.81 -3.74 15.88
CA LEU A 20 2.37 -2.79 14.87
C LEU A 20 1.22 -3.35 14.02
N GLY A 21 1.25 -4.63 13.66
CA GLY A 21 0.16 -5.29 12.92
C GLY A 21 -1.12 -5.45 13.73
N ARG A 22 -1.03 -5.45 15.07
CA ARG A 22 -2.18 -5.43 15.99
C ARG A 22 -2.60 -4.02 16.42
N ALA A 23 -1.90 -2.98 16.00
CA ALA A 23 -2.36 -1.62 16.20
C ALA A 23 -3.66 -1.44 15.40
N ALA A 24 -4.80 -1.52 16.09
CA ALA A 24 -6.06 -1.11 15.53
C ALA A 24 -5.92 0.33 15.03
N PRO A 25 -6.54 0.71 13.90
CA PRO A 25 -6.54 2.11 13.49
C PRO A 25 -7.06 2.90 14.69
N ALA A 26 -6.23 3.81 15.21
CA ALA A 26 -6.67 4.81 16.16
C ALA A 26 -7.70 5.66 15.42
N ARG A 27 -8.95 5.19 15.43
CA ARG A 27 -10.10 5.93 15.00
C ARG A 27 -10.14 7.11 15.95
N ALA A 28 -9.66 8.26 15.49
CA ALA A 28 -9.95 9.53 16.11
C ALA A 28 -11.48 9.57 16.22
N ALA A 29 -11.98 9.27 17.42
CA ALA A 29 -13.39 9.24 17.67
C ALA A 29 -13.88 10.67 17.47
N SER A 30 -14.72 10.85 16.47
CA SER A 30 -15.52 12.02 16.14
C SER A 30 -16.58 12.33 17.22
N TYR A 31 -16.22 12.13 18.49
CA TYR A 31 -17.02 12.33 19.69
C TYR A 31 -16.39 13.47 20.51
N GLY A 32 -16.31 14.64 19.90
CA GLY A 32 -15.96 15.91 20.53
C GLY A 32 -16.73 17.02 19.84
N PRO A 33 -16.90 18.20 20.47
CA PRO A 33 -17.51 19.35 19.80
C PRO A 33 -16.90 19.53 18.40
N PRO A 34 -17.70 19.82 17.36
CA PRO A 34 -17.23 19.86 15.97
C PRO A 34 -16.00 20.73 15.91
N MET A 35 -14.87 20.08 15.66
CA MET A 35 -13.60 20.76 15.64
C MET A 35 -13.58 21.65 14.38
N PRO A 36 -13.14 22.91 14.46
CA PRO A 36 -13.22 23.86 13.34
C PRO A 36 -12.37 23.43 12.13
N TRP A 37 -11.46 22.48 12.32
CA TRP A 37 -10.65 21.86 11.29
C TRP A 37 -11.29 20.63 10.62
N ASP A 38 -12.41 20.09 11.12
CA ASP A 38 -13.10 18.94 10.53
C ASP A 38 -13.63 19.24 9.12
N GLY A 39 -14.22 20.43 8.92
CA GLY A 39 -14.68 20.90 7.61
C GLY A 39 -13.55 20.95 6.56
N PRO A 40 -12.43 21.65 6.82
CA PRO A 40 -11.25 21.65 5.95
C PRO A 40 -10.69 20.25 5.68
N LEU A 41 -10.63 19.38 6.68
CA LEU A 41 -10.12 18.02 6.53
C LEU A 41 -11.03 17.12 5.69
N GLN A 42 -12.36 17.28 5.79
CA GLN A 42 -13.30 16.56 4.93
C GLN A 42 -13.19 16.97 3.47
N ILE A 43 -12.92 18.25 3.18
CA ILE A 43 -12.69 18.73 1.81
C ILE A 43 -11.40 18.10 1.23
N ILE A 44 -10.35 18.00 2.05
CA ILE A 44 -9.09 17.35 1.65
C ILE A 44 -9.33 15.85 1.42
N LEU A 45 -10.04 15.17 2.33
CA LEU A 45 -10.41 13.76 2.17
C LEU A 45 -11.25 13.51 0.92
N ALA A 46 -12.27 14.33 0.66
CA ALA A 46 -13.12 14.23 -0.52
C ALA A 46 -12.34 14.48 -1.81
N SER A 47 -11.33 15.37 -1.79
CA SER A 47 -10.44 15.62 -2.93
C SER A 47 -9.45 14.48 -3.14
N LEU A 48 -8.99 13.84 -2.05
CA LEU A 48 -8.12 12.66 -2.09
C LEU A 48 -8.85 11.35 -2.41
N SER A 49 -10.18 11.29 -2.27
CA SER A 49 -10.99 10.12 -2.66
C SER A 49 -11.73 10.33 -3.98
N GLY A 50 -11.88 11.57 -4.44
CA GLY A 50 -12.64 11.94 -5.63
C GLY A 50 -11.85 11.83 -6.94
N THR A 51 -12.41 12.43 -8.00
CA THR A 51 -11.84 12.44 -9.36
C THR A 51 -10.39 12.89 -9.43
N VAL A 52 -9.98 13.80 -8.54
CA VAL A 52 -8.59 14.29 -8.43
C VAL A 52 -7.63 13.13 -8.09
N ALA A 53 -8.02 12.23 -7.19
CA ALA A 53 -7.23 11.04 -6.86
C ALA A 53 -7.05 10.11 -8.06
N HIS A 54 -8.13 9.89 -8.81
CA HIS A 54 -8.09 9.07 -10.03
C HIS A 54 -7.16 9.65 -11.10
N ILE A 55 -7.18 10.97 -11.29
CA ILE A 55 -6.28 11.66 -12.21
C ILE A 55 -4.83 11.53 -11.74
N LEU A 56 -4.55 11.73 -10.44
CA LEU A 56 -3.20 11.58 -9.89
C LEU A 56 -2.66 10.16 -10.05
N ILE A 57 -3.49 9.13 -9.83
CA ILE A 57 -3.14 7.73 -10.06
C ILE A 57 -2.82 7.50 -11.55
N THR A 58 -3.66 8.01 -12.44
CA THR A 58 -3.49 7.85 -13.88
C THR A 58 -2.19 8.51 -14.35
N VAL A 59 -1.90 9.74 -13.90
CA VAL A 59 -0.66 10.46 -14.22
C VAL A 59 0.56 9.73 -13.65
N ALA A 60 0.49 9.21 -12.44
CA ALA A 60 1.59 8.44 -11.83
C ALA A 60 1.89 7.16 -12.63
N VAL A 61 0.86 6.44 -13.08
CA VAL A 61 1.00 5.24 -13.92
C VAL A 61 1.62 5.59 -15.27
N ILE A 62 1.15 6.65 -15.93
CA ILE A 62 1.71 7.11 -17.22
C ILE A 62 3.17 7.51 -17.05
N THR A 63 3.49 8.31 -16.03
CA THR A 63 4.85 8.78 -15.76
C THR A 63 5.78 7.61 -15.45
N THR A 64 5.32 6.64 -14.67
CA THR A 64 6.07 5.41 -14.39
C THR A 64 6.29 4.59 -15.66
N GLY A 65 5.29 4.49 -16.55
CA GLY A 65 5.42 3.84 -17.86
C GLY A 65 6.35 4.57 -18.81
N LEU A 66 6.40 5.91 -18.76
CA LEU A 66 7.31 6.73 -19.55
C LEU A 66 8.75 6.59 -19.06
N VAL A 67 8.97 6.71 -17.75
CA VAL A 67 10.26 6.48 -17.12
C VAL A 67 10.73 5.06 -17.41
N PHE A 68 9.83 4.08 -17.42
CA PHE A 68 10.12 2.73 -17.86
C PHE A 68 10.57 2.70 -19.33
N ALA A 69 9.83 3.31 -20.26
CA ALA A 69 10.17 3.29 -21.69
C ALA A 69 11.55 3.90 -22.00
N PHE A 70 12.01 4.86 -21.19
CA PHE A 70 13.31 5.51 -21.34
C PHE A 70 14.39 5.02 -20.36
N SER A 71 14.05 4.18 -19.38
CA SER A 71 15.02 3.56 -18.47
C SER A 71 15.78 2.49 -19.23
N GLU A 72 17.09 2.72 -19.38
CA GLU A 72 18.04 2.04 -20.24
C GLU A 72 17.82 0.54 -20.46
N HIS A 73 18.15 0.10 -21.68
CA HIS A 73 18.21 -1.27 -22.19
C HIS A 73 19.15 -2.22 -21.40
N GLY A 74 19.56 -1.86 -20.18
CA GLY A 74 20.35 -2.65 -19.27
C GLY A 74 19.51 -3.62 -18.43
N SER A 75 20.13 -4.74 -18.05
CA SER A 75 19.56 -5.87 -17.30
C SER A 75 18.69 -5.54 -16.07
N GLY A 76 18.78 -4.32 -15.52
CA GLY A 76 17.92 -3.82 -14.44
C GLY A 76 16.44 -3.67 -14.81
N ALA A 77 16.14 -3.27 -16.05
CA ALA A 77 14.75 -3.04 -16.49
C ALA A 77 13.94 -4.36 -16.43
N ARG A 78 14.50 -5.47 -16.95
CA ARG A 78 13.86 -6.81 -16.86
C ARG A 78 13.53 -7.25 -15.44
N ARG A 79 14.41 -6.96 -14.47
CA ARG A 79 14.14 -7.23 -13.04
C ARG A 79 13.06 -6.32 -12.49
N LEU A 80 13.07 -5.04 -12.85
CA LEU A 80 12.01 -4.10 -12.49
C LEU A 80 10.65 -4.53 -13.06
N PHE A 81 10.57 -5.05 -14.29
CA PHE A 81 9.31 -5.60 -14.84
C PHE A 81 8.82 -6.81 -14.07
N GLY A 82 9.71 -7.74 -13.72
CA GLY A 82 9.31 -8.91 -12.94
C GLY A 82 8.67 -8.50 -11.61
N VAL A 83 9.26 -7.51 -10.92
CA VAL A 83 8.76 -7.01 -9.64
C VAL A 83 7.48 -6.18 -9.81
N ALA A 84 7.43 -5.27 -10.79
CA ALA A 84 6.26 -4.42 -11.03
C ALA A 84 5.05 -5.21 -11.55
N PHE A 85 5.27 -6.14 -12.49
CA PHE A 85 4.23 -7.02 -13.03
C PHE A 85 3.72 -7.98 -11.96
N GLY A 86 4.63 -8.60 -11.18
CA GLY A 86 4.26 -9.43 -10.04
C GLY A 86 3.48 -8.66 -8.98
N GLY A 87 3.87 -7.42 -8.68
CA GLY A 87 3.16 -6.53 -7.75
C GLY A 87 1.77 -6.12 -8.24
N ALA A 88 1.63 -5.75 -9.51
CA ALA A 88 0.34 -5.40 -10.11
C ALA A 88 -0.64 -6.58 -10.13
N ILE A 89 -0.15 -7.79 -10.45
CA ILE A 89 -0.96 -9.01 -10.37
C ILE A 89 -1.34 -9.32 -8.92
N ALA A 90 -0.41 -9.22 -7.97
CA ALA A 90 -0.70 -9.50 -6.56
C ALA A 90 -1.80 -8.57 -6.00
N LEU A 91 -1.77 -7.28 -6.35
CA LEU A 91 -2.78 -6.30 -5.93
C LEU A 91 -4.11 -6.48 -6.68
N GLY A 92 -4.06 -6.80 -7.98
CA GLY A 92 -5.24 -7.05 -8.80
C GLY A 92 -5.88 -8.43 -8.61
N ALA A 93 -5.17 -9.39 -8.00
CA ALA A 93 -5.61 -10.78 -7.86
C ALA A 93 -6.90 -10.89 -7.04
N LEU A 94 -7.07 -10.07 -5.99
CA LEU A 94 -8.28 -10.07 -5.19
C LEU A 94 -9.49 -9.60 -6.01
N SER A 95 -9.31 -8.51 -6.78
CA SER A 95 -10.33 -7.98 -7.70
C SER A 95 -10.66 -8.97 -8.83
N PHE A 96 -9.66 -9.69 -9.34
CA PHE A 96 -9.84 -10.74 -10.33
C PHE A 96 -10.60 -11.94 -9.73
N MET A 97 -10.25 -12.40 -8.53
CA MET A 97 -10.93 -13.49 -7.83
C MET A 97 -12.40 -13.16 -7.55
N THR A 98 -12.70 -11.91 -7.19
CA THR A 98 -14.08 -11.42 -7.07
C THR A 98 -14.79 -11.32 -8.42
N ALA A 99 -14.10 -10.85 -9.46
CA ALA A 99 -14.68 -10.67 -10.80
C ALA A 99 -15.03 -11.99 -11.49
N VAL A 100 -14.25 -13.06 -11.23
CA VAL A 100 -14.52 -14.40 -11.76
C VAL A 100 -15.57 -15.14 -10.91
N GLY A 101 -16.03 -14.55 -9.80
CA GLY A 101 -17.13 -15.07 -8.97
C GLY A 101 -16.72 -16.10 -7.90
N TRP A 102 -15.42 -16.29 -7.66
CA TRP A 102 -14.88 -17.30 -6.73
C TRP A 102 -14.77 -16.79 -5.28
N ALA A 103 -14.88 -15.48 -5.08
CA ALA A 103 -14.70 -14.84 -3.77
C ALA A 103 -15.80 -15.14 -2.73
N GLY A 104 -16.81 -15.96 -3.08
CA GLY A 104 -17.91 -16.37 -2.19
C GLY A 104 -18.17 -17.88 -2.14
N ALA A 105 -17.31 -18.73 -2.71
CA ALA A 105 -17.45 -20.18 -2.61
C ALA A 105 -17.00 -20.66 -1.22
N THR A 106 -17.90 -20.58 -0.23
CA THR A 106 -17.73 -21.24 1.07
C THR A 106 -18.15 -22.70 0.92
N PHE A 107 -17.18 -23.60 0.89
CA PHE A 107 -17.38 -25.01 1.25
C PHE A 107 -17.71 -25.13 2.74
#